data_AF-A0A6P0YN41-F1
#
_entry.id   AF-A0A6P0YN41-F1
#
_cell.length_a   1.000
_cell.length_b   1.000
_cell.length_c   1.000
_cell.angle_alpha   90.00
_cell.angle_beta   90.00
_cell.angle_gamma   90.00
#
_symmetry.space_group_name_H-M   'P 1'
#
loop_
_entity.id
_entity.type
_entity.pdbx_description
1 polymer ?
#
loop_
_entity_poly.entity_id
_entity_poly.type
_entity_poly.pdbx_seq_one_letter_code
_entity_poly.pdbx_strand_id
1 'polypeptide(L)'
;MTTETRQKRIGIFDSGIGGLTVLRELYRQLPNESILYFGDTARLPYGTRTSEEILHFVDEIIGWLIKSGVKMVLMACNTSSALALEKVKSKFDIPILGLIVPGANAA
;
A
#
# COMPACT_ATOMS: atom_id res chain seq x y z
N MET A 1 0.39 -20.89 -2.69
CA MET A 1 1.50 -20.18 -2.03
C MET A 1 2.37 -21.20 -1.30
N THR A 2 3.69 -21.12 -1.43
CA THR A 2 4.61 -21.97 -0.64
C THR A 2 4.62 -21.52 0.83
N THR A 3 5.05 -22.39 1.74
CA THR A 3 5.20 -22.06 3.18
C THR A 3 6.09 -20.83 3.39
N GLU A 4 7.11 -20.67 2.56
CA GLU A 4 8.05 -19.56 2.58
C GLU A 4 7.40 -18.22 2.20
N THR A 5 6.52 -18.21 1.19
CA THR A 5 5.74 -17.00 0.83
C THR A 5 4.74 -16.63 1.93
N ARG A 6 4.21 -17.61 2.69
CA ARG A 6 3.26 -17.34 3.78
C ARG A 6 3.89 -16.53 4.92
N GLN A 7 5.17 -16.75 5.21
CA GLN A 7 5.91 -16.07 6.29
C GLN A 7 6.36 -14.65 5.94
N LYS A 8 6.33 -14.27 4.65
CA LYS A 8 6.68 -12.91 4.23
C LYS A 8 5.65 -11.89 4.70
N ARG A 9 6.11 -10.66 4.95
CA ARG A 9 5.28 -9.57 5.46
C ARG A 9 4.31 -9.03 4.40
N ILE A 10 3.19 -8.47 4.84
CA ILE A 10 2.35 -7.61 4.01
C ILE A 10 2.89 -6.19 4.10
N GLY A 11 3.17 -5.56 2.97
CA GLY A 11 3.53 -4.14 2.91
C GLY A 11 2.28 -3.28 2.98
N ILE A 12 2.31 -2.21 3.78
CA ILE A 12 1.28 -1.18 3.78
C ILE A 12 1.96 0.15 3.50
N PHE A 13 1.39 0.92 2.58
CA PHE A 13 1.85 2.27 2.27
C PHE A 13 0.73 3.29 2.51
N ASP A 14 1.03 4.39 3.21
CA ASP A 14 0.21 5.59 3.28
C ASP A 14 1.07 6.85 3.07
N SER A 15 0.43 7.94 2.64
CA SER A 15 1.08 9.25 2.52
C SER A 15 1.53 9.83 3.87
N GLY A 16 1.00 9.35 4.99
CA GLY A 16 1.34 9.82 6.32
C GLY A 16 1.06 8.77 7.39
N ILE A 17 0.24 9.13 8.37
CA ILE A 17 -0.17 8.27 9.50
C ILE A 17 -1.65 7.85 9.44
N GLY A 18 -2.42 8.36 8.47
CA GLY A 18 -3.86 8.07 8.36
C GLY A 18 -4.14 6.58 8.12
N GLY A 19 -3.23 5.92 7.40
CA GLY A 19 -3.26 4.48 7.13
C GLY A 19 -3.11 3.60 8.38
N LEU A 20 -2.80 4.15 9.56
CA LEU A 20 -2.81 3.38 10.81
C LEU A 20 -4.21 2.86 11.17
N THR A 21 -5.27 3.52 10.69
CA THR A 21 -6.65 3.02 10.81
C THR A 21 -6.86 1.69 10.08
N VAL A 22 -6.29 1.59 8.88
CA VAL A 22 -6.30 0.37 8.05
C VAL A 22 -5.43 -0.71 8.69
N LEU A 23 -4.25 -0.34 9.20
CA LEU A 23 -3.37 -1.24 9.94
C LEU A 23 -4.08 -1.86 11.16
N ARG A 24 -4.80 -1.04 11.93
CA ARG A 24 -5.58 -1.50 13.09
C ARG A 24 -6.60 -2.55 12.68
N GLU A 25 -7.32 -2.32 11.59
CA GLU A 25 -8.35 -3.25 11.10
C GLU A 25 -7.74 -4.54 10.54
N LEU A 26 -6.58 -4.45 9.89
CA LEU A 26 -5.84 -5.63 9.45
C LEU A 26 -5.38 -6.49 10.61
N TYR A 27 -4.86 -5.91 11.70
CA TYR A 27 -4.51 -6.71 12.88
C TYR A 27 -5.72 -7.39 13.51
N ARG A 28 -6.90 -6.77 13.43
CA ARG A 28 -8.15 -7.36 13.93
C ARG A 28 -8.59 -8.57 13.09
N GLN A 29 -8.48 -8.48 11.77
CA GLN A 29 -8.95 -9.53 10.85
C GLN A 29 -7.89 -10.60 10.54
N LEU A 30 -6.61 -10.22 10.57
CA LEU A 30 -5.45 -11.04 10.21
C LEU A 30 -4.40 -11.01 11.33
N PRO A 31 -4.71 -11.53 12.53
CA PRO A 31 -3.85 -11.38 13.71
C PRO A 31 -2.49 -12.07 13.59
N ASN A 32 -2.35 -13.03 12.67
CA ASN A 32 -1.12 -13.81 12.47
C ASN A 32 -0.25 -13.25 11.34
N GLU A 33 -0.67 -12.17 10.68
CA GLU A 33 0.09 -11.57 9.59
C GLU A 33 1.13 -10.59 10.11
N SER A 34 2.36 -10.70 9.58
CA SER A 34 3.41 -9.73 9.84
C SER A 34 3.30 -8.56 8.86
N ILE A 35 3.35 -7.33 9.37
CA ILE A 35 3.14 -6.12 8.57
C ILE A 35 4.42 -5.29 8.50
N LEU A 36 4.72 -4.72 7.34
CA LEU A 36 5.71 -3.66 7.15
C LEU A 36 4.96 -2.39 6.70
N TYR A 37 4.90 -1.39 7.57
CA TYR A 37 4.21 -0.13 7.30
C TYR A 37 5.21 0.94 6.85
N PHE A 38 4.89 1.64 5.76
CA PHE A 38 5.62 2.80 5.26
C PHE A 38 4.69 4.02 5.24
N GLY A 39 5.04 5.06 5.99
CA GLY A 39 4.33 6.34 6.02
C GLY A 39 5.19 7.45 5.42
N ASP A 40 4.77 8.03 4.30
CA ASP A 40 5.55 9.01 3.55
C ASP A 40 5.44 10.45 4.07
N THR A 41 5.64 10.61 5.38
CA THR A 41 5.43 11.88 6.08
C THR A 41 6.31 13.03 5.56
N ALA A 42 7.45 12.73 4.94
CA ALA A 42 8.39 13.72 4.41
C ALA A 42 7.87 14.48 3.19
N ARG A 43 6.91 13.92 2.43
CA ARG A 43 6.41 14.51 1.16
C ARG A 43 4.95 14.96 1.24
N LEU A 44 4.35 14.94 2.43
CA LEU A 44 3.01 15.48 2.68
C LEU A 44 2.90 16.98 2.29
N PRO A 45 1.69 17.45 1.94
CA PRO A 45 0.48 16.67 1.66
C PRO A 45 0.47 16.15 0.21
N TYR A 46 -0.05 14.93 0.01
CA TYR A 46 -0.20 14.35 -1.33
C TYR A 46 -1.29 15.06 -2.17
N GLY A 47 -2.32 15.63 -1.53
CA GLY A 47 -3.44 16.26 -2.23
C GLY A 47 -3.09 17.50 -3.06
N THR A 48 -1.92 18.09 -2.86
CA THR A 48 -1.45 19.27 -3.62
C THR A 48 -0.40 18.92 -4.68
N ARG A 49 -0.08 17.64 -4.85
CA ARG A 49 0.94 17.16 -5.80
C ARG A 49 0.32 16.81 -7.13
N THR A 50 1.14 16.82 -8.19
CA THR A 50 0.68 16.36 -9.50
C THR A 50 0.53 14.84 -9.54
N SER A 51 -0.28 14.33 -10.48
CA SER A 51 -0.44 12.90 -10.69
C SER A 51 0.89 12.19 -11.01
N GLU A 52 1.78 12.89 -11.72
CA GLU A 52 3.11 12.41 -12.08
C GLU A 52 4.03 12.32 -10.86
N GLU A 53 4.02 13.33 -9.99
CA GLU A 53 4.76 13.29 -8.71
C GLU A 53 4.26 12.15 -7.83
N ILE A 54 2.94 12.02 -7.67
CA ILE A 54 2.34 10.94 -6.88
C ILE A 54 2.73 9.57 -7.43
N LEU A 55 2.63 9.38 -8.76
CA LEU A 55 3.02 8.13 -9.37
C LEU A 55 4.49 7.82 -9.07
N HIS A 56 5.38 8.79 -9.22
CA HIS A 56 6.80 8.63 -8.93
C HIS A 56 7.06 8.22 -7.47
N PHE A 57 6.43 8.89 -6.49
CA PHE A 57 6.58 8.55 -5.07
C PHE A 57 6.08 7.13 -4.78
N VAL A 58 4.91 6.76 -5.31
CA VAL A 58 4.35 5.42 -5.13
C VAL A 58 5.27 4.35 -5.72
N ASP A 59 5.86 4.63 -6.88
CA ASP A 59 6.77 3.72 -7.58
C ASP A 59 8.03 3.42 -6.75
N GLU A 60 8.64 4.46 -6.16
CA GLU A 60 9.79 4.34 -5.26
C GLU A 60 9.45 3.52 -4.01
N ILE A 61 8.31 3.82 -3.39
CA ILE A 61 7.88 3.18 -2.14
C ILE A 61 7.57 1.70 -2.37
N ILE A 62 6.81 1.37 -3.43
CA ILE A 62 6.51 -0.02 -3.77
C ILE A 62 7.79 -0.78 -4.11
N GLY A 63 8.70 -0.17 -4.87
CA GLY A 63 10.01 -0.75 -5.15
C GLY A 63 10.80 -1.05 -3.87
N TRP A 64 10.77 -0.15 -2.89
CA TRP A 64 11.41 -0.37 -1.59
C TRP A 64 10.73 -1.46 -0.76
N LEU A 65 9.39 -1.51 -0.73
CA LEU A 65 8.64 -2.57 -0.04
C LEU A 65 8.95 -3.95 -0.62
N ILE A 66 8.99 -4.06 -1.95
CA ILE A 66 9.34 -5.31 -2.65
C ILE A 66 10.76 -5.74 -2.29
N LYS A 67 11.74 -4.83 -2.34
CA LYS A 67 13.13 -5.10 -1.93
C LYS A 67 13.23 -5.51 -0.46
N SER A 68 12.30 -5.04 0.38
CA SER A 68 12.20 -5.42 1.80
C SER A 68 11.54 -6.79 2.03
N GLY A 69 11.16 -7.50 0.96
CA GLY A 69 10.70 -8.89 1.01
C GLY A 69 9.22 -9.07 1.35
N VAL A 70 8.36 -8.11 1.03
CA VAL A 70 6.91 -8.27 1.21
C VAL A 70 6.31 -9.25 0.19
N LYS A 71 5.23 -9.95 0.57
CA LYS A 71 4.47 -10.84 -0.35
C LYS A 71 3.39 -10.13 -1.14
N MET A 72 2.94 -8.96 -0.67
CA MET A 72 1.92 -8.12 -1.30
C MET A 72 2.01 -6.71 -0.73
N VAL A 73 1.39 -5.74 -1.41
CA VAL A 73 1.29 -4.35 -0.95
C VAL A 73 -0.17 -3.91 -0.87
N LEU A 74 -0.52 -3.22 0.21
CA LEU A 74 -1.78 -2.50 0.37
C LEU A 74 -1.51 -0.99 0.36
N MET A 75 -2.09 -0.30 -0.61
CA MET A 75 -2.09 1.17 -0.67
C MET A 75 -3.24 1.69 0.19
N ALA A 76 -2.92 2.21 1.37
CA ALA A 76 -3.88 2.72 2.35
C ALA A 76 -4.26 4.21 2.16
N CYS A 77 -3.58 4.92 1.26
CA CYS A 77 -3.89 6.32 0.93
C CYS A 77 -4.85 6.40 -0.28
N ASN A 78 -6.08 6.88 -0.06
CA ASN A 78 -7.09 7.04 -1.10
C ASN A 78 -6.59 7.85 -2.31
N THR A 79 -5.92 8.99 -2.07
CA THR A 79 -5.39 9.85 -3.15
C THR A 79 -4.39 9.09 -4.02
N SER A 80 -3.44 8.39 -3.40
CA SER A 80 -2.45 7.60 -4.14
C SER A 80 -3.10 6.42 -4.89
N SER A 81 -4.09 5.75 -4.29
CA SER A 81 -4.80 4.64 -4.92
C SER A 81 -5.59 5.10 -6.14
N ALA A 82 -6.22 6.28 -6.08
CA ALA A 82 -6.98 6.83 -7.20
C ALA A 82 -6.08 7.14 -8.41
N LEU A 83 -4.85 7.61 -8.17
CA LEU A 83 -3.97 8.12 -9.22
C LEU A 83 -2.97 7.10 -9.76
N ALA A 84 -2.51 6.16 -8.92
CA ALA A 84 -1.36 5.31 -9.25
C ALA A 84 -1.65 3.81 -9.29
N LEU A 85 -2.74 3.32 -8.67
CA LEU A 85 -2.97 1.88 -8.44
C LEU A 85 -2.86 1.03 -9.71
N GLU A 86 -3.58 1.39 -10.77
CA GLU A 86 -3.59 0.59 -12.01
C GLU A 86 -2.24 0.60 -12.73
N LYS A 87 -1.51 1.72 -12.66
CA LYS A 87 -0.17 1.84 -13.25
C LYS A 87 0.87 0.99 -12.52
N VAL A 88 0.79 0.89 -11.20
CA VAL A 88 1.74 0.08 -10.42
C VAL A 88 1.37 -1.40 -10.42
N LYS A 89 0.07 -1.74 -10.49
CA LYS A 89 -0.39 -3.13 -10.66
C LYS A 89 0.09 -3.75 -11.96
N SER A 90 0.17 -2.99 -13.05
CA SER A 90 0.69 -3.49 -14.33
C SER A 90 2.22 -3.57 -14.35
N LYS A 91 2.90 -2.87 -13.44
CA LYS A 91 4.37 -2.77 -13.40
C LYS A 91 5.03 -3.83 -12.51
N PHE A 92 4.40 -4.22 -11.40
CA PHE A 92 5.01 -5.12 -10.42
C PHE A 92 4.28 -6.46 -10.35
N ASP A 93 5.04 -7.56 -10.24
CA ASP A 93 4.50 -8.93 -10.28
C ASP A 93 3.86 -9.41 -8.96
N ILE A 94 3.86 -8.57 -7.91
CA ILE A 94 3.22 -8.91 -6.63
C ILE A 94 1.80 -8.35 -6.57
N PRO A 95 0.89 -8.95 -5.77
CA PRO A 95 -0.43 -8.39 -5.57
C PRO A 95 -0.34 -6.99 -4.93
N ILE A 96 -0.93 -5.99 -5.60
CA ILE A 96 -1.08 -4.62 -5.09
C ILE A 96 -2.57 -4.30 -5.01
N LEU A 97 -3.05 -3.98 -3.81
CA LEU A 97 -4.45 -3.68 -3.52
C LEU A 97 -4.62 -2.22 -3.08
N GLY A 98 -5.76 -1.63 -3.39
CA GLY A 98 -6.16 -0.30 -2.90
C GLY A 98 -7.53 -0.35 -2.22
N LEU A 99 -7.89 0.74 -1.53
CA LEU A 99 -9.08 0.79 -0.67
C LEU A 99 -10.39 1.23 -1.37
N ILE A 100 -10.28 1.86 -2.54
CA ILE A 100 -11.43 2.53 -3.18
C ILE A 100 -12.54 1.53 -3.56
N VAL A 101 -12.19 0.45 -4.27
CA VAL A 101 -13.17 -0.55 -4.72
C VAL A 101 -13.83 -1.29 -3.55
N PRO A 102 -13.08 -1.81 -2.55
CA PRO A 102 -13.70 -2.39 -1.35
C PRO A 102 -14.60 -1.42 -0.60
N GLY A 103 -14.21 -0.15 -0.47
CA GLY A 103 -15.02 0.87 0.18
C GLY A 103 -16.32 1.17 -0.58
N ALA A 104 -16.26 1.26 -1.90
CA ALA A 104 -17.43 1.49 -2.75
C ALA A 104 -18.42 0.30 -2.72
N ASN A 105 -17.91 -0.94 -2.67
CA ASN A 105 -18.75 -2.14 -2.63
C ASN A 105 -19.49 -2.34 -1.29
N ALA A 106 -19.06 -1.65 -0.23
CA ALA A 106 -19.64 -1.76 1.11
C ALA A 106 -20.71 -0.68 1.41
N ALA A 107 -20.94 0.24 0.47
CA ALA A 107 -21.86 1.38 0.61
C ALA A 107 -23.28 1.08 0.12
#